data_AF-A0A6C0KDP0-F1
#
_entry.id   AF-A0A6C0KDP0-F1
#
_cell.length_a   1.000
_cell.length_b   1.000
_cell.length_c   1.000
_cell.angle_alpha   90.00
_cell.angle_beta   90.00
_cell.angle_gamma   90.00
#
_symmetry.space_group_name_H-M   'P 1'
#
loop_
_entity.id
_entity.type
_entity.pdbx_description
1 polymer ?
#
loop_
_entity_poly.entity_id
_entity_poly.type
_entity_poly.pdbx_seq_one_letter_code
_entity_poly.pdbx_strand_id
1 'polypeptide(L)'
;MSTIDLDRFPYSLYINTSREWPWHSKCDCICKDTLTESLNNLLSITNYNKYACYLTGKINSSSPYPTFDCDLVLTNSIYNEEELYQLIKDIKFKGFESDINFDVKYMENIEPFSLAVDTPDEVHQMSQTLIQYDLSQNEFTNLITRTDPVKIRKKRNKEFTYYKPLLLKNENSTTYIQSSLNSLNDSLLPVSTEKNSLAQHTIPFKII
;
A
#
# COMPACT_ATOMS: atom_id res chain seq x y z
N MET A 1 0.78 -15.67 -23.41
CA MET A 1 0.20 -14.59 -22.60
C MET A 1 -1.30 -14.68 -22.74
N SER A 2 -2.01 -15.10 -21.69
CA SER A 2 -3.47 -15.06 -21.66
C SER A 2 -3.92 -13.62 -21.51
N THR A 3 -4.68 -13.10 -22.47
CA THR A 3 -5.42 -11.84 -22.35
C THR A 3 -6.46 -12.01 -21.24
N ILE A 4 -6.29 -11.26 -20.14
CA ILE A 4 -7.27 -11.21 -19.05
C ILE A 4 -8.49 -10.45 -19.57
N ASP A 5 -9.64 -11.10 -19.48
CA ASP A 5 -10.94 -10.50 -19.83
C ASP A 5 -11.39 -9.59 -18.67
N LEU A 6 -11.16 -8.29 -18.85
CA LEU A 6 -11.52 -7.25 -17.87
C LEU A 6 -13.05 -7.14 -17.67
N ASP A 7 -13.86 -7.68 -18.59
CA ASP A 7 -15.32 -7.65 -18.50
C ASP A 7 -15.87 -8.71 -17.55
N ARG A 8 -15.08 -9.75 -17.22
CA ARG A 8 -15.51 -10.86 -16.35
C ARG A 8 -15.07 -10.73 -14.90
N PHE A 9 -13.99 -10.01 -14.61
CA PHE A 9 -13.30 -10.03 -13.32
C PHE A 9 -12.55 -8.72 -13.00
N PRO A 10 -13.21 -7.56 -13.09
CA PRO A 10 -12.55 -6.25 -13.16
C PRO A 10 -11.68 -5.87 -11.96
N TYR A 11 -12.04 -6.36 -10.76
CA TYR A 11 -11.34 -6.07 -9.49
C TYR A 11 -10.39 -7.17 -9.02
N SER A 12 -10.33 -8.27 -9.76
CA SER A 12 -9.44 -9.40 -9.50
C SER A 12 -8.15 -9.28 -10.30
N LEU A 13 -7.73 -8.04 -10.60
CA LEU A 13 -6.36 -7.76 -11.03
C LEU A 13 -5.44 -8.06 -9.85
N TYR A 14 -5.05 -9.34 -9.80
CA TYR A 14 -3.96 -9.90 -9.03
C TYR A 14 -2.81 -8.88 -9.00
N ILE A 15 -2.57 -8.25 -7.84
CA ILE A 15 -1.17 -8.06 -7.51
C ILE A 15 -0.67 -9.48 -7.33
N ASN A 16 -0.12 -10.03 -8.41
CA ASN A 16 0.68 -11.23 -8.35
C ASN A 16 1.87 -10.86 -7.45
N THR A 17 1.67 -11.00 -6.14
CA THR A 17 2.79 -11.24 -5.26
C THR A 17 3.37 -12.51 -5.85
N SER A 18 4.57 -12.43 -6.42
CA SER A 18 5.31 -13.57 -7.00
C SER A 18 5.66 -14.64 -5.96
N ARG A 19 4.93 -14.64 -4.83
CA ARG A 19 5.07 -15.40 -3.60
C ARG A 19 3.65 -15.64 -3.08
N GLU A 20 3.30 -16.90 -2.88
CA GLU A 20 2.20 -17.27 -2.00
C GLU A 20 2.60 -16.82 -0.59
N TRP A 21 1.82 -15.93 0.01
CA TRP A 21 1.95 -15.59 1.42
C TRP A 21 0.97 -16.48 2.19
N PRO A 22 1.30 -16.96 3.40
CA PRO A 22 0.39 -17.84 4.16
C PRO A 22 -0.96 -17.19 4.50
N TRP A 23 -1.04 -15.86 4.40
CA TRP A 23 -2.20 -15.08 4.82
C TRP A 23 -3.20 -14.86 3.69
N HIS A 24 -2.77 -14.93 2.42
CA HIS A 24 -3.66 -14.75 1.28
C HIS A 24 -3.24 -15.57 0.06
N SER A 25 -4.22 -16.22 -0.57
CA SER A 25 -4.05 -16.80 -1.91
C SER A 25 -4.12 -15.75 -3.03
N LYS A 26 -4.65 -14.55 -2.73
CA LYS A 26 -4.82 -13.40 -3.65
C LYS A 26 -4.81 -12.08 -2.88
N CYS A 27 -4.13 -11.05 -3.41
CA CYS A 27 -4.31 -9.67 -2.98
C CYS A 27 -5.16 -8.94 -4.02
N ASP A 28 -6.27 -8.35 -3.57
CA ASP A 28 -7.27 -7.71 -4.41
C ASP A 28 -6.98 -6.22 -4.64
N CYS A 29 -7.72 -5.61 -5.58
CA CYS A 29 -7.74 -4.16 -5.73
C CYS A 29 -8.25 -3.49 -4.44
N ILE A 30 -7.49 -2.51 -3.95
CA ILE A 30 -7.84 -1.72 -2.76
C ILE A 30 -9.01 -0.79 -3.08
N CYS A 31 -10.08 -0.93 -2.32
CA CYS A 31 -11.22 -0.01 -2.34
C CYS A 31 -11.02 1.10 -1.30
N LYS A 32 -11.49 2.32 -1.57
CA LYS A 32 -11.22 3.48 -0.69
C LYS A 32 -11.84 3.38 0.70
N ASP A 33 -13.01 2.75 0.80
CA ASP A 33 -13.68 2.46 2.06
C ASP A 33 -12.93 1.42 2.88
N THR A 34 -12.52 0.31 2.26
CA THR A 34 -11.67 -0.72 2.91
C THR A 34 -10.32 -0.14 3.35
N LEU A 35 -9.70 0.71 2.52
CA LEU A 35 -8.46 1.41 2.88
C LEU A 35 -8.68 2.33 4.07
N THR A 36 -9.74 3.12 4.06
CA THR A 36 -10.04 4.08 5.14
C THR A 36 -10.32 3.36 6.46
N GLU A 37 -11.09 2.28 6.43
CA GLU A 37 -11.34 1.43 7.59
C GLU A 37 -10.05 0.80 8.11
N SER A 38 -9.24 0.21 7.22
CA SER A 38 -7.96 -0.41 7.59
C SER A 38 -7.00 0.60 8.21
N LEU A 39 -6.89 1.81 7.63
CA LEU A 39 -6.12 2.91 8.21
C LEU A 39 -6.65 3.26 9.60
N ASN A 40 -7.96 3.46 9.78
CA ASN A 40 -8.52 3.78 11.10
C ASN A 40 -8.17 2.71 12.15
N ASN A 41 -8.12 1.45 11.77
CA ASN A 41 -7.70 0.36 12.66
C ASN A 41 -6.24 0.49 13.11
N LEU A 42 -5.35 1.06 12.29
CA LEU A 42 -3.95 1.28 12.66
C LEU A 42 -3.78 2.26 13.84
N LEU A 43 -4.73 3.19 14.05
CA LEU A 43 -4.69 4.14 15.17
C LEU A 43 -4.73 3.43 16.54
N SER A 44 -5.17 2.18 16.58
CA SER A 44 -5.21 1.36 17.81
C SER A 44 -3.89 0.65 18.13
N ILE A 45 -2.92 0.63 17.22
CA ILE A 45 -1.65 -0.06 17.41
C ILE A 45 -0.77 0.70 18.41
N THR A 46 -0.23 -0.03 19.38
CA THR A 46 0.72 0.50 20.37
C THR A 46 1.89 1.19 19.69
N ASN A 47 2.28 2.37 20.18
CA ASN A 47 3.36 3.20 19.65
C ASN A 47 3.13 3.80 18.25
N TYR A 48 2.05 3.50 17.53
CA TYR A 48 1.79 4.11 16.21
C TYR A 48 1.68 5.64 16.27
N ASN A 49 1.17 6.16 17.39
CA ASN A 49 1.11 7.61 17.62
C ASN A 49 2.49 8.28 17.58
N LYS A 50 3.58 7.59 17.96
CA LYS A 50 4.96 8.12 17.96
C LYS A 50 5.55 8.34 16.57
N TYR A 51 4.87 7.94 15.51
CA TYR A 51 5.35 8.07 14.14
C TYR A 51 4.44 8.99 13.34
N ALA A 52 5.01 9.85 12.51
CA ALA A 52 4.26 10.37 11.37
C ALA A 52 4.04 9.23 10.36
N CYS A 53 2.90 9.25 9.70
CA CYS A 53 2.54 8.23 8.72
C CYS A 53 2.16 8.88 7.39
N TYR A 54 2.80 8.42 6.33
CA TYR A 54 2.56 8.84 4.96
C TYR A 54 2.03 7.66 4.15
N LEU A 55 1.00 7.93 3.35
CA LEU A 55 0.53 7.04 2.31
C LEU A 55 1.28 7.32 1.02
N THR A 56 1.86 6.29 0.43
CA THR A 56 2.62 6.40 -0.82
C THR A 56 2.24 5.25 -1.75
N GLY A 57 2.96 5.11 -2.87
CA GLY A 57 2.79 4.01 -3.80
C GLY A 57 2.42 4.47 -5.20
N LYS A 58 1.75 3.61 -5.97
CA LYS A 58 1.41 3.89 -7.37
C LYS A 58 0.00 3.42 -7.72
N ILE A 59 -0.76 4.28 -8.40
CA ILE A 59 -2.11 3.97 -8.86
C ILE A 59 -2.07 3.65 -10.35
N ASN A 60 -2.64 2.52 -10.77
CA ASN A 60 -2.94 2.28 -12.18
C ASN A 60 -4.18 3.08 -12.57
N SER A 61 -3.98 4.33 -12.98
CA SER A 61 -5.07 5.23 -13.39
C SER A 61 -5.52 5.02 -14.84
N SER A 62 -4.87 4.13 -15.59
CA SER A 62 -5.21 3.84 -16.99
C SER A 62 -6.27 2.75 -17.15
N SER A 63 -6.57 2.04 -16.06
CA SER A 63 -7.62 1.03 -16.00
C SER A 63 -8.98 1.67 -15.71
N PRO A 64 -10.09 1.20 -16.31
CA PRO A 64 -11.44 1.55 -15.87
C PRO A 64 -11.73 1.10 -14.43
N TYR A 65 -10.86 0.23 -13.89
CA TYR A 65 -10.85 -0.21 -12.50
C TYR A 65 -9.48 0.12 -11.90
N PRO A 66 -9.30 1.34 -11.34
CA PRO A 66 -8.02 1.76 -10.82
C PRO A 66 -7.56 0.86 -9.69
N THR A 67 -6.30 0.45 -9.75
CA THR A 67 -5.66 -0.36 -8.70
C THR A 67 -4.62 0.47 -7.99
N PHE A 68 -4.43 0.25 -6.69
CA PHE A 68 -3.44 0.96 -5.90
C PHE A 68 -2.50 -0.04 -5.23
N ASP A 69 -1.21 0.09 -5.53
CA ASP A 69 -0.14 -0.54 -4.77
C ASP A 69 0.16 0.39 -3.59
N CYS A 70 -0.39 0.05 -2.42
CA CYS A 70 -0.45 0.93 -1.26
C CYS A 70 0.74 0.70 -0.32
N ASP A 71 1.58 1.72 -0.22
CA ASP A 71 2.78 1.71 0.61
C ASP A 71 2.58 2.66 1.80
N LEU A 72 3.11 2.29 2.96
CA LEU A 72 3.14 3.17 4.13
C LEU A 72 4.58 3.54 4.45
N VAL A 73 4.83 4.83 4.66
CA VAL A 73 6.11 5.30 5.20
C VAL A 73 5.90 5.85 6.60
N LEU A 74 6.67 5.34 7.54
CA LEU A 74 6.74 5.80 8.92
C LEU A 74 8.00 6.66 9.10
N THR A 75 7.86 7.78 9.77
CA THR A 75 8.99 8.64 10.15
C THR A 75 8.81 9.05 11.61
N ASN A 76 9.88 9.22 12.36
CA ASN A 76 9.81 9.82 13.69
C ASN A 76 11.12 10.51 14.07
N SER A 77 11.09 11.26 15.16
CA SER A 77 12.25 11.99 15.67
C SER A 77 13.24 11.14 16.48
N ILE A 78 12.80 9.98 17.00
CA ILE A 78 13.60 9.13 17.89
C ILE A 78 13.53 7.67 17.43
N TYR A 79 14.60 7.19 16.80
CA TYR A 79 14.67 5.79 16.36
C TYR A 79 14.76 4.82 17.54
N ASN A 80 13.87 3.82 17.56
CA ASN A 80 13.92 2.67 18.46
C ASN A 80 13.62 1.41 17.63
N GLU A 81 14.60 0.52 17.52
CA GLU A 81 14.53 -0.65 16.64
C GLU A 81 13.50 -1.68 17.08
N GLU A 82 13.41 -1.98 18.38
CA GLU A 82 12.48 -2.97 18.92
C GLU A 82 11.03 -2.50 18.78
N GLU A 83 10.77 -1.23 19.12
CA GLU A 83 9.45 -0.62 18.92
C GLU A 83 9.08 -0.57 17.44
N LEU A 84 10.02 -0.24 16.56
CA LEU A 84 9.78 -0.18 15.12
C LEU A 84 9.50 -1.57 14.53
N TYR A 85 10.25 -2.59 14.95
CA TYR A 85 10.05 -3.96 14.50
C TYR A 85 8.64 -4.44 14.84
N GLN A 86 8.22 -4.25 16.09
CA GLN A 86 6.88 -4.66 16.53
C GLN A 86 5.79 -3.84 15.83
N LEU A 87 5.98 -2.53 15.68
CA LEU A 87 5.03 -1.66 14.99
C LEU A 87 4.83 -2.05 13.52
N ILE A 88 5.92 -2.24 12.75
CA ILE A 88 5.83 -2.63 11.34
C ILE A 88 5.11 -3.97 11.20
N LYS A 89 5.42 -4.93 12.10
CA LYS A 89 4.77 -6.25 12.15
C LYS A 89 3.27 -6.12 12.41
N ASP A 90 2.86 -5.32 13.39
CA ASP A 90 1.45 -5.11 13.72
C ASP A 90 0.68 -4.42 12.59
N ILE A 91 1.28 -3.44 11.91
CA ILE A 91 0.68 -2.79 10.73
C ILE A 91 0.48 -3.80 9.60
N LYS A 92 1.48 -4.64 9.32
CA LYS A 92 1.37 -5.71 8.32
C LYS A 92 0.20 -6.65 8.64
N PHE A 93 0.09 -7.12 9.89
CA PHE A 93 -1.01 -7.98 10.30
C PHE A 93 -2.38 -7.29 10.20
N LYS A 94 -2.51 -6.04 10.64
CA LYS A 94 -3.76 -5.26 10.51
C LYS A 94 -4.17 -5.03 9.05
N GLY A 95 -3.19 -4.81 8.17
CA GLY A 95 -3.42 -4.78 6.74
C GLY A 95 -3.98 -6.11 6.23
N PHE A 96 -3.35 -7.23 6.59
CA PHE A 96 -3.80 -8.56 6.19
C PHE A 96 -5.21 -8.91 6.69
N GLU A 97 -5.59 -8.50 7.90
CA GLU A 97 -6.99 -8.63 8.39
C GLU A 97 -8.01 -7.92 7.49
N SER A 98 -7.57 -6.96 6.67
CA SER A 98 -8.38 -6.17 5.73
C SER A 98 -8.12 -6.53 4.26
N ASP A 99 -7.42 -7.64 3.96
CA ASP A 99 -6.96 -8.03 2.61
C ASP A 99 -6.06 -6.97 1.92
N ILE A 100 -5.31 -6.19 2.70
CA ILE A 100 -4.37 -5.16 2.22
C ILE A 100 -2.94 -5.52 2.63
N ASN A 101 -2.05 -5.67 1.64
CA ASN A 101 -0.62 -5.78 1.92
C ASN A 101 0.05 -4.40 1.91
N PHE A 102 0.04 -3.71 3.05
CA PHE A 102 0.79 -2.46 3.18
C PHE A 102 2.29 -2.73 3.03
N ASP A 103 2.97 -2.18 2.01
CA ASP A 103 4.44 -2.20 1.99
C ASP A 103 5.00 -1.12 2.91
N VAL A 104 5.21 -1.50 4.18
CA VAL A 104 5.63 -0.59 5.25
C VAL A 104 7.14 -0.38 5.21
N LYS A 105 7.53 0.89 5.21
CA LYS A 105 8.92 1.35 5.23
C LYS A 105 9.10 2.35 6.35
N TYR A 106 10.24 2.33 7.01
CA TYR A 106 10.67 3.44 7.86
C TYR A 106 11.72 4.26 7.15
N MET A 107 11.59 5.58 7.20
CA MET A 107 12.55 6.53 6.63
C MET A 107 12.73 7.70 7.60
N GLU A 108 13.96 8.10 7.87
CA GLU A 108 14.22 9.31 8.66
C GLU A 108 13.82 10.58 7.90
N ASN A 109 13.92 10.54 6.56
CA ASN A 109 13.59 11.66 5.70
C ASN A 109 12.81 11.19 4.48
N ILE A 110 11.58 11.70 4.33
CA ILE A 110 10.68 11.38 3.22
C ILE A 110 10.95 12.24 1.97
N GLU A 111 11.68 13.36 2.09
CA GLU A 111 11.94 14.30 0.99
C GLU A 111 12.51 13.66 -0.27
N PRO A 112 13.45 12.69 -0.22
CA PRO A 112 13.91 12.00 -1.41
C PRO A 112 12.77 11.37 -2.21
N PHE A 113 11.74 10.83 -1.56
CA PHE A 113 10.59 10.25 -2.24
C PHE A 113 9.80 11.33 -3.00
N SER A 114 9.54 12.47 -2.35
CA SER A 114 8.88 13.62 -2.99
C SER A 114 9.67 14.12 -4.20
N LEU A 115 10.99 14.23 -4.08
CA LEU A 115 11.88 14.62 -5.18
C LEU A 115 11.83 13.63 -6.34
N ALA A 116 11.82 12.32 -6.07
CA ALA A 116 11.73 11.31 -7.12
C ALA A 116 10.41 11.37 -7.91
N VAL A 117 9.32 11.81 -7.27
CA VAL A 117 8.02 12.05 -7.93
C VAL A 117 8.08 13.30 -8.81
N ASP A 118 8.72 14.37 -8.33
CA ASP A 118 8.86 15.64 -9.07
C ASP A 118 9.84 15.55 -10.24
N THR A 119 10.90 14.74 -10.10
CA THR A 119 11.94 14.54 -11.13
C THR A 119 11.98 13.08 -11.61
N PRO A 120 10.93 12.63 -12.32
CA PRO A 120 10.92 11.27 -12.85
C PRO A 120 12.10 11.05 -13.78
N ASP A 121 12.58 9.81 -13.80
CA ASP A 121 13.80 9.38 -14.48
C ASP A 121 15.14 9.86 -13.88
N GLU A 122 15.16 10.69 -12.83
CA GLU A 122 16.35 10.93 -12.02
C GLU A 122 16.56 9.83 -10.96
N VAL A 123 17.79 9.72 -10.45
CA VAL A 123 18.16 8.74 -9.42
C VAL A 123 18.34 9.47 -8.10
N HIS A 124 17.59 9.04 -7.09
CA HIS A 124 17.66 9.57 -5.73
C HIS A 124 18.08 8.46 -4.78
N GLN A 125 19.03 8.73 -3.88
CA GLN A 125 19.43 7.79 -2.85
C GLN A 125 18.43 7.85 -1.70
N MET A 126 17.88 6.70 -1.32
CA MET A 126 16.89 6.61 -0.24
C MET A 126 17.33 5.56 0.77
N SER A 127 17.54 5.99 2.01
CA SER A 127 17.73 5.06 3.12
C SER A 127 16.37 4.68 3.68
N GLN A 128 16.11 3.37 3.75
CA GLN A 128 14.86 2.81 4.23
C GLN A 128 15.12 1.59 5.09
N THR A 129 14.33 1.46 6.17
CA THR A 129 14.30 0.28 7.02
C THR A 129 13.02 -0.51 6.72
N LEU A 130 13.19 -1.80 6.43
CA LEU A 130 12.13 -2.72 6.02
C LEU A 130 12.12 -3.94 6.94
N ILE A 131 10.96 -4.57 7.12
CA ILE A 131 10.88 -5.87 7.80
C ILE A 131 11.12 -7.01 6.80
N GLN A 132 11.92 -7.99 7.20
CA GLN A 132 12.10 -9.23 6.45
C GLN A 132 11.09 -10.29 6.83
N TYR A 133 10.77 -11.14 5.87
CA TYR A 133 9.93 -12.32 6.07
C TYR A 133 10.67 -13.58 5.64
N ASP A 134 10.73 -14.56 6.53
CA ASP A 134 11.27 -15.88 6.27
C ASP A 134 10.13 -16.82 5.86
N LEU A 135 10.14 -17.23 4.59
CA LEU A 135 9.14 -18.15 4.03
C LEU A 135 9.25 -19.56 4.63
N SER A 136 10.42 -19.98 5.10
CA SER A 136 10.63 -21.32 5.66
C SER A 136 10.05 -21.47 7.07
N GLN A 137 10.09 -20.39 7.84
CA GLN A 137 9.56 -20.32 9.20
C GLN A 137 8.18 -19.67 9.28
N ASN A 138 7.73 -19.07 8.17
CA ASN A 138 6.45 -18.39 8.06
C ASN A 138 6.30 -17.22 9.06
N GLU A 139 7.36 -16.44 9.22
CA GLU A 139 7.42 -15.37 10.21
C GLU A 139 8.23 -14.15 9.74
N PHE A 140 7.97 -13.01 10.37
CA PHE A 140 8.82 -11.83 10.24
C PHE A 140 10.04 -11.95 11.15
N THR A 141 11.25 -11.76 10.61
CA THR A 141 12.49 -12.09 11.34
C THR A 141 13.20 -10.88 11.92
N ASN A 142 13.57 -9.91 11.08
CA ASN A 142 14.42 -8.80 11.46
C ASN A 142 14.17 -7.56 10.59
N LEU A 143 14.62 -6.41 11.08
CA LEU A 143 14.70 -5.19 10.28
C LEU A 143 15.98 -5.20 9.43
N ILE A 144 15.88 -4.65 8.22
CA ILE A 144 17.03 -4.33 7.37
C ILE A 144 16.93 -2.87 6.97
N THR A 145 18.00 -2.13 7.28
CA THR A 145 18.24 -0.80 6.72
C THR A 145 19.12 -0.92 5.48
N ARG A 146 18.66 -0.33 4.38
CA ARG A 146 19.44 -0.26 3.14
C ARG A 146 19.26 1.09 2.48
N THR A 147 20.30 1.53 1.77
CA THR A 147 20.25 2.72 0.92
C THR A 147 20.23 2.28 -0.53
N ASP A 148 19.11 2.53 -1.21
CA ASP A 148 18.92 2.12 -2.59
C ASP A 148 18.89 3.32 -3.54
N PRO A 149 19.42 3.19 -4.76
CA PRO A 149 19.15 4.13 -5.84
C PRO A 149 17.71 3.93 -6.32
N VAL A 150 16.82 4.86 -5.97
CA VAL A 150 15.42 4.85 -6.40
C VAL A 150 15.25 5.77 -7.60
N LYS A 151 14.55 5.27 -8.62
CA LYS A 151 14.21 6.01 -9.85
C LYS A 151 12.81 5.65 -10.29
N ILE A 152 11.91 6.64 -10.33
CA ILE A 152 10.58 6.49 -10.92
C ILE A 152 10.73 6.51 -12.44
N ARG A 153 10.56 5.36 -13.08
CA ARG A 153 10.79 5.16 -14.52
C ARG A 153 9.54 5.46 -15.32
N LYS A 154 9.36 6.70 -15.81
CA LYS A 154 8.11 7.15 -16.45
C LYS A 154 7.70 6.28 -17.64
N LYS A 155 8.66 5.94 -18.51
CA LYS A 155 8.38 5.10 -19.70
C LYS A 155 7.98 3.66 -19.35
N ARG A 156 8.61 3.07 -18.33
CA ARG A 156 8.31 1.70 -17.89
C ARG A 156 6.96 1.63 -17.16
N ASN A 157 6.62 2.70 -16.45
CA ASN A 157 5.43 2.80 -15.61
C ASN A 157 4.36 3.69 -16.24
N LYS A 158 4.25 3.72 -17.57
CA LYS A 158 3.33 4.62 -18.32
C LYS A 158 1.84 4.47 -17.95
N GLU A 159 1.47 3.34 -17.38
CA GLU A 159 0.10 3.01 -16.92
C GLU A 159 -0.12 3.38 -15.45
N PHE A 160 0.94 3.74 -14.72
CA PHE A 160 0.92 4.03 -13.30
C PHE A 160 1.26 5.50 -13.04
N THR A 161 0.47 6.11 -12.15
CA THR A 161 0.73 7.43 -11.62
C THR A 161 1.31 7.30 -10.21
N TYR A 162 2.47 7.92 -10.01
CA TYR A 162 3.07 8.08 -8.69
C TYR A 162 2.62 9.42 -8.12
N TYR A 163 2.24 9.43 -6.85
CA TYR A 163 1.85 10.65 -6.14
C TYR A 163 2.89 10.98 -5.09
N LYS A 164 2.98 12.26 -4.75
CA LYS A 164 3.73 12.67 -3.57
C LYS A 164 3.17 11.96 -2.33
N PRO A 165 4.02 11.63 -1.36
CA PRO A 165 3.58 11.07 -0.09
C PRO A 165 2.48 11.92 0.54
N LEU A 166 1.31 11.32 0.74
CA LEU A 166 0.19 11.97 1.42
C LEU A 166 0.38 11.78 2.92
N LEU A 167 0.65 12.85 3.65
CA LEU A 167 0.72 12.82 5.11
C LEU A 167 -0.67 12.48 5.67
N LEU A 168 -0.81 11.29 6.25
CA LEU A 168 -2.05 10.85 6.90
C LEU A 168 -2.11 11.35 8.34
N LYS A 169 -0.99 11.28 9.06
CA LYS A 169 -0.91 11.50 10.51
C LYS A 169 0.40 12.18 10.88
N ASN A 170 0.34 13.21 11.73
CA ASN A 170 1.54 13.79 12.33
C ASN A 170 2.13 12.87 13.41
N GLU A 171 3.42 13.00 13.66
CA GLU A 171 4.07 12.44 14.85
C GLU A 171 3.37 12.94 16.12
N ASN A 172 3.25 12.07 17.13
CA ASN A 172 2.52 12.27 18.38
C ASN A 172 1.00 12.51 18.26
N SER A 173 0.42 12.39 17.06
CA SER A 173 -1.04 12.43 16.86
C SER A 173 -1.67 11.05 17.03
N THR A 174 -2.89 11.02 17.58
CA THR A 174 -3.78 9.84 17.68
C THR A 174 -4.92 9.88 16.66
N THR A 175 -4.96 10.88 15.78
CA THR A 175 -5.98 11.05 14.75
C THR A 175 -5.36 11.36 13.39
N TYR A 176 -6.04 10.96 12.32
CA TYR A 176 -5.66 11.35 10.96
C TYR A 176 -6.04 12.79 10.62
N ILE A 177 -5.32 13.34 9.66
CA ILE A 177 -5.59 14.65 9.07
C ILE A 177 -6.83 14.53 8.18
N GLN A 178 -7.90 15.27 8.52
CA GLN A 178 -9.19 15.15 7.84
C GLN A 178 -9.10 15.45 6.33
N SER A 179 -8.30 16.43 5.91
CA SER A 179 -8.11 16.74 4.49
C SER A 179 -7.45 15.60 3.72
N SER A 180 -6.58 14.83 4.37
CA SER A 180 -5.95 13.65 3.77
C SER A 180 -6.96 12.52 3.58
N LEU A 181 -7.82 12.27 4.58
CA LEU A 181 -8.93 11.31 4.44
C LEU A 181 -9.92 11.73 3.34
N ASN A 182 -10.26 13.01 3.26
CA ASN A 182 -11.13 13.52 2.19
C ASN A 182 -10.49 13.29 0.81
N SER A 183 -9.17 13.51 0.67
CA SER A 183 -8.45 13.25 -0.59
C SER A 183 -8.52 11.77 -1.01
N LEU A 184 -8.54 10.83 -0.06
CA LEU A 184 -8.73 9.41 -0.36
C LEU A 184 -10.17 9.09 -0.76
N ASN A 185 -11.14 9.68 -0.07
CA ASN A 185 -12.56 9.49 -0.38
C ASN A 185 -12.95 10.07 -1.75
N ASP A 186 -12.34 11.18 -2.13
CA ASP A 186 -12.53 11.87 -3.42
C ASP A 186 -11.67 11.27 -4.54
N SER A 187 -10.85 10.25 -4.24
CA SER A 187 -9.99 9.60 -5.22
C SER A 187 -10.78 8.75 -6.23
N LEU A 188 -10.09 8.38 -7.32
CA LEU A 188 -10.58 7.48 -8.36
C LEU A 188 -10.65 6.00 -7.92
N LEU A 189 -10.31 5.68 -6.67
CA LEU A 189 -10.41 4.31 -6.16
C LEU A 189 -11.89 3.91 -6.02
N PRO A 190 -12.23 2.65 -6.34
CA PRO A 190 -13.59 2.16 -6.24
C PRO A 190 -14.06 2.05 -4.79
N VAL A 191 -15.38 2.01 -4.59
CA VAL A 191 -15.99 1.63 -3.30
C VAL A 191 -16.21 0.11 -3.29
N SER A 192 -16.04 -0.56 -2.14
CA SER A 192 -16.17 -2.03 -2.05
C SER A 192 -17.54 -2.57 -2.48
N THR A 193 -18.61 -1.77 -2.35
CA THR A 193 -19.95 -2.13 -2.84
C THR A 193 -20.01 -2.22 -4.36
N GLU A 194 -19.24 -1.40 -5.08
CA GLU A 194 -19.14 -1.43 -6.55
C GLU A 194 -18.42 -2.71 -6.98
N LYS A 195 -17.36 -3.10 -6.24
CA LYS A 195 -16.63 -4.37 -6.42
C LYS A 195 -17.55 -5.59 -6.33
N ASN A 196 -18.45 -5.62 -5.34
CA ASN A 196 -19.36 -6.74 -5.12
C ASN A 196 -20.54 -6.78 -6.11
N SER A 197 -20.97 -5.64 -6.64
CA SER A 197 -22.07 -5.57 -7.61
C SER A 197 -21.71 -6.18 -8.98
N LEU A 198 -20.45 -6.07 -9.41
CA LEU A 198 -19.97 -6.66 -10.67
C LEU A 198 -19.64 -8.16 -10.54
N ALA A 199 -19.29 -8.64 -9.34
CA ALA A 199 -19.12 -10.07 -9.05
C ALA A 199 -20.44 -10.86 -9.06
N GLN A 200 -21.59 -10.18 -8.91
CA GLN A 200 -22.93 -10.79 -8.92
C GLN A 200 -23.53 -10.94 -10.33
N HIS A 201 -22.92 -10.37 -11.37
CA HIS A 201 -23.26 -10.68 -12.76
C HIS A 201 -22.48 -11.90 -13.27
N THR A 202 -22.62 -13.03 -12.57
CA THR A 202 -22.42 -14.33 -13.23
C THR A 202 -23.56 -14.50 -14.23
N ILE A 203 -23.27 -14.26 -15.51
CA ILE A 203 -24.15 -14.70 -16.60
C ILE A 203 -24.38 -16.19 -16.38
N PRO A 204 -25.63 -16.67 -16.26
CA PRO A 204 -25.88 -18.09 -16.06
C PRO A 204 -25.33 -18.82 -17.28
N PHE A 205 -24.41 -19.75 -17.04
CA PHE A 205 -23.92 -20.66 -18.07
C PHE A 205 -25.13 -21.37 -18.69
N LYS A 206 -25.42 -21.06 -19.96
CA LYS A 206 -26.16 -21.97 -20.83
C LYS A 206 -25.13 -22.97 -21.35
N ILE A 207 -25.18 -24.19 -20.83
CA ILE A 207 -24.53 -25.33 -21.46
C ILE A 207 -25.24 -25.53 -22.80
N ILE A 208 -24.48 -25.47 -23.90
CA ILE A 208 -24.86 -26.03 -25.20
C ILE A 208 -23.93 -27.21 -25.45
#